data_AF-A0A2S8VWS2-F1
#
_entry.id   AF-A0A2S8VWS2-F1
#
_cell.length_a   1.000
_cell.length_b   1.000
_cell.length_c   1.000
_cell.angle_alpha   90.00
_cell.angle_beta   90.00
_cell.angle_gamma   90.00
#
_symmetry.space_group_name_H-M   'P 1'
#
loop_
_entity.id
_entity.type
_entity.pdbx_description
1 polymer ?
#
loop_
_entity_poly.entity_id
_entity_poly.type
_entity_poly.pdbx_seq_one_letter_code
_entity_poly.pdbx_strand_id
1 'polypeptide(L)' 'MEKVEKDTLLPIGSAVKFKTWEQPLMIYDRKQEDSKTKKTWDYVACYYPIGNISTEYNMFFNHEHISEVIFTGYVNGVA' A
#
# COMPACT_ATOMS: atom_id res chain seq x y z
N MET A 1 -14.08 -20.26 -19.03
CA MET A 1 -12.93 -20.37 -18.11
C MET A 1 -12.71 -18.99 -17.54
N GLU A 2 -13.22 -18.74 -16.34
CA GLU A 2 -13.04 -17.47 -15.64
C GLU A 2 -11.55 -17.27 -15.35
N LYS A 3 -11.01 -16.12 -15.77
CA LYS A 3 -9.71 -15.67 -15.28
C LYS A 3 -9.91 -15.34 -13.80
N VAL A 4 -9.37 -16.16 -12.92
CA VAL A 4 -9.22 -15.81 -11.50
C VAL A 4 -8.31 -14.57 -11.46
N GLU A 5 -8.86 -13.41 -11.10
CA GLU A 5 -8.10 -12.17 -10.89
C GLU A 5 -7.04 -12.43 -9.83
N LYS A 6 -5.77 -12.32 -10.22
CA LYS A 6 -4.61 -12.58 -9.35
C LYS A 6 -4.04 -11.28 -8.75
N ASP A 7 -4.71 -10.15 -8.95
CA ASP A 7 -4.18 -8.79 -8.68
C ASP A 7 -5.09 -7.98 -7.73
N THR A 8 -5.59 -8.58 -6.65
CA THR A 8 -6.33 -7.82 -5.64
C THR A 8 -5.35 -7.01 -4.77
N LEU A 9 -5.27 -5.70 -5.01
CA LEU A 9 -4.50 -4.80 -4.14
C LEU A 9 -5.02 -4.86 -2.70
N LEU A 10 -4.11 -4.82 -1.73
CA LEU A 10 -4.46 -4.75 -0.30
C LEU A 10 -5.45 -3.61 -0.01
N PRO A 11 -6.37 -3.79 0.94
CA PRO A 11 -7.30 -2.75 1.33
C PRO A 11 -6.57 -1.58 2.00
N ILE A 12 -7.15 -0.38 1.86
CA ILE A 12 -6.70 0.80 2.61
C ILE A 12 -6.79 0.50 4.12
N GLY A 13 -5.81 0.99 4.86
CA GLY A 13 -5.61 0.69 6.29
C GLY A 13 -4.78 -0.56 6.56
N SER A 14 -4.34 -1.29 5.52
CA SER A 14 -3.41 -2.41 5.70
C SER A 14 -2.04 -1.91 6.17
N ALA A 15 -1.46 -2.56 7.17
CA ALA A 15 -0.12 -2.28 7.68
C ALA A 15 0.87 -3.35 7.19
N VAL A 16 2.01 -2.93 6.65
CA VAL A 16 2.98 -3.78 5.93
C VAL A 16 4.42 -3.49 6.35
N LYS A 17 5.32 -4.47 6.14
CA LYS A 17 6.79 -4.34 6.30
C LYS A 17 7.55 -4.68 5.03
N PHE A 18 8.80 -4.22 4.98
CA PHE A 18 9.76 -4.47 3.90
C PHE A 18 10.98 -5.22 4.46
N LYS A 19 11.63 -6.07 3.65
CA LYS A 19 12.75 -6.91 4.13
C LYS A 19 13.91 -6.11 4.72
N THR A 20 14.14 -4.90 4.20
CA THR A 20 15.25 -4.03 4.61
C THR A 20 14.83 -2.95 5.60
N TRP A 21 13.59 -2.99 6.12
CA TRP A 21 13.04 -1.92 6.95
C TRP A 21 12.14 -2.42 8.08
N GLU A 22 12.53 -2.08 9.32
CA GLU A 22 11.79 -2.36 10.55
C GLU A 22 10.49 -1.57 10.71
N GLN A 23 10.44 -0.31 10.25
CA GLN A 23 9.32 0.60 10.48
C GLN A 23 8.12 0.21 9.61
N PRO A 24 6.97 -0.17 10.21
CA PRO A 24 5.78 -0.50 9.42
C PRO A 24 5.17 0.73 8.77
N LEU A 25 4.60 0.51 7.58
CA LEU A 25 3.83 1.50 6.84
C LEU A 25 2.37 1.10 6.76
N MET A 26 1.46 2.06 6.83
CA MET A 26 0.03 1.86 6.60
C MET A 26 -0.37 2.43 5.24
N ILE A 27 -0.92 1.58 4.38
CA ILE A 27 -1.44 1.96 3.07
C ILE A 27 -2.66 2.85 3.26
N TYR A 28 -2.66 4.04 2.65
CA TYR A 28 -3.81 4.93 2.67
C TYR A 28 -4.31 5.33 1.27
N ASP A 29 -3.56 5.02 0.21
CA ASP A 29 -3.97 5.24 -1.18
C ASP A 29 -3.49 4.10 -2.10
N ARG A 30 -4.13 3.95 -3.26
CA ARG A 30 -3.87 2.90 -4.24
C ARG A 30 -3.89 3.43 -5.68
N LYS A 31 -3.04 2.88 -6.55
CA LYS A 31 -2.95 3.25 -7.98
C LYS A 31 -2.73 4.76 -8.21
N GLN A 32 -1.92 5.39 -7.36
CA GLN A 32 -1.61 6.81 -7.48
C GLN A 32 -0.63 7.06 -8.64
N GLU A 33 -0.97 7.99 -9.52
CA GLU A 33 -0.04 8.51 -10.53
C GLU A 33 0.85 9.61 -9.93
N ASP A 34 2.16 9.45 -10.04
CA ASP A 34 3.13 10.49 -9.75
C ASP A 34 3.02 11.60 -10.81
N SER A 35 2.76 12.83 -10.36
CA SER A 35 2.53 13.96 -11.26
C SER A 35 3.74 14.35 -12.13
N LYS A 36 4.96 14.04 -11.66
CA LYS A 36 6.22 14.35 -12.35
C LYS A 36 6.66 13.23 -13.27
N THR A 37 6.64 11.98 -12.79
CA THR A 37 7.19 10.83 -13.52
C THR A 37 6.14 10.11 -14.36
N LYS A 38 4.86 10.39 -14.15
CA LYS A 38 3.72 9.67 -14.76
C LYS A 38 3.70 8.17 -14.45
N LYS A 39 4.51 7.74 -13.47
CA LYS A 39 4.51 6.37 -12.99
C LYS A 39 3.30 6.17 -12.07
N THR A 40 2.56 5.10 -12.30
CA THR A 40 1.55 4.62 -11.36
C THR A 40 2.19 3.68 -10.35
N TRP A 41 1.88 3.87 -9.08
CA TRP A 41 2.32 3.03 -7.98
C TRP A 41 1.13 2.26 -7.40
N ASP A 42 1.35 1.02 -6.99
CA ASP A 42 0.28 0.23 -6.37
C ASP A 42 -0.24 0.88 -5.10
N TYR A 43 0.67 1.43 -4.29
CA TYR A 43 0.37 1.97 -2.96
C TYR A 43 1.04 3.31 -2.68
N VAL A 44 0.33 4.11 -1.89
CA VAL A 44 0.90 5.20 -1.08
C VAL A 44 0.64 4.89 0.39
N ALA A 45 1.67 5.02 1.21
CA ALA A 45 1.57 4.77 2.64
C ALA A 45 2.23 5.86 3.48
N CYS A 46 1.89 5.83 4.77
CA CYS A 46 2.49 6.63 5.81
C CYS A 46 3.05 5.74 6.92
N TYR A 47 3.85 6.32 7.82
CA TYR A 47 4.40 5.58 8.96
C TYR A 47 3.30 5.16 9.93
N TYR A 48 3.26 3.88 10.30
CA TYR A 48 2.36 3.40 11.34
C TYR A 48 3.07 3.32 12.70
N PRO A 49 2.50 3.81 13.81
CA PRO A 49 1.14 4.34 13.99
C PRO A 49 1.01 5.86 13.83
N ILE A 50 2.02 6.55 13.30
CA ILE A 50 2.10 8.02 13.28
C ILE A 50 1.04 8.65 12.37
N GLY A 51 0.80 8.07 11.19
CA GLY A 51 -0.14 8.58 10.20
C GLY A 51 0.49 9.53 9.16
N ASN A 52 -0.36 10.20 8.38
CA ASN A 52 0.06 11.11 7.32
C ASN A 52 0.49 12.47 7.90
N ILE A 53 1.74 12.87 7.69
CA ILE A 53 2.32 14.13 8.20
C ILE A 53 2.30 15.20 7.11
N SER A 54 2.87 14.89 5.95
CA SER A 54 2.90 15.75 4.78
C SER A 54 3.24 14.91 3.55
N THR A 55 3.08 15.49 2.37
CA THR A 55 3.38 14.84 1.09
C THR A 55 4.84 14.42 0.94
N GLU A 56 5.76 15.05 1.67
CA GLU A 56 7.20 14.72 1.66
C GLU A 56 7.51 13.39 2.35
N TYR A 57 6.62 12.95 3.26
CA TYR A 57 6.75 11.69 3.98
C TYR A 57 5.93 10.56 3.35
N ASN A 58 5.37 10.78 2.16
CA ASN A 58 4.64 9.75 1.44
C ASN A 58 5.57 8.69 0.87
N MET A 59 5.23 7.44 1.16
CA MET A 59 5.97 6.29 0.68
C MET A 59 5.23 5.65 -0.48
N PHE A 60 5.83 5.71 -1.68
CA PHE A 60 5.31 5.08 -2.89
C PHE A 60 6.00 3.72 -3.12
N PHE A 61 5.23 2.65 -3.34
CA PHE A 61 5.78 1.32 -3.59
C PHE A 61 4.80 0.41 -4.32
N ASN A 62 5.34 -0.68 -4.87
CA ASN A 62 4.58 -1.74 -5.52
C ASN A 62 4.38 -2.94 -4.59
N HIS A 63 3.40 -3.78 -4.88
CA HIS A 63 3.07 -4.96 -4.08
C HIS A 63 4.24 -5.93 -3.90
N GLU A 64 5.06 -6.09 -4.93
CA GLU A 64 6.25 -6.94 -4.90
C GLU A 64 7.30 -6.53 -3.85
N HIS A 65 7.27 -5.28 -3.37
CA HIS A 65 8.18 -4.81 -2.34
C HIS A 65 7.76 -5.23 -0.93
N ILE A 66 6.50 -5.63 -0.74
CA ILE A 66 5.97 -6.03 0.57
C ILE A 66 6.56 -7.39 0.95
N SER A 67 7.12 -7.45 2.15
CA SER A 67 7.65 -8.69 2.72
C SER A 67 6.68 -9.39 3.67
N GLU A 68 5.84 -8.60 4.34
CA GLU A 68 4.91 -9.08 5.36
C GLU A 68 3.71 -8.12 5.45
N VAL A 69 2.50 -8.68 5.60
CA VAL A 69 1.29 -7.94 5.96
C VAL A 69 1.03 -8.16 7.44
N ILE A 70 1.22 -7.13 8.26
CA ILE A 70 1.02 -7.19 9.71
C ILE A 70 -0.46 -7.12 10.05
N PHE A 71 -1.21 -6.33 9.28
CA PHE A 71 -2.64 -6.14 9.44
C PHE A 71 -3.29 -5.92 8.08
N THR A 72 -4.41 -6.59 7.85
CA THR A 72 -5.22 -6.34 6.66
C THR A 72 -6.26 -5.28 7.01
N GLY A 73 -6.27 -4.20 6.23
CA GLY A 73 -7.24 -3.11 6.37
C GLY A 73 -8.68 -3.58 6.22
N TYR A 74 -9.61 -2.65 6.41
CA TYR A 74 -11.03 -2.97 6.38
C TYR A 74 -11.48 -3.46 4.98
N VAL A 75 -12.21 -4.58 4.97
CA VAL A 75 -12.87 -5.13 3.79
C VAL A 75 -14.36 -5.21 4.10
N ASN A 76 -15.18 -4.46 3.35
CA ASN A 76 -16.62 -4.70 3.38
C ASN A 76 -16.90 -5.98 2.57
N GLY A 77 -17.93 -6.75 2.93
CA GLY A 77 -18.20 -8.08 2.37
C GLY A 77 -18.60 -8.14 0.88
N VAL A 78 -18.14 -7.20 0.05
CA VAL A 78 -18.28 -7.22 -1.40
C VAL A 78 -16.85 -7.25 -1.97
N ALA A 79 -16.41 -8.47 -2.29
CA ALA A 79 -15.20 -8.69 -3.09
C ALA A 79 -15.48 -8.36 -4.56
#